data_AF-A0A0K2ALR6-F1
#
_entry.id   AF-A0A0K2ALR6-F1
#
_cell.length_a   1.000
_cell.length_b   1.000
_cell.length_c   1.000
_cell.angle_alpha   90.00
_cell.angle_beta   90.00
_cell.angle_gamma   90.00
#
_symmetry.space_group_name_H-M   'P 1'
#
loop_
_entity.id
_entity.type
_entity.pdbx_description
1 polymer ?
#
loop_
_entity_poly.entity_id
_entity_poly.type
_entity_poly.pdbx_seq_one_letter_code
_entity_poly.pdbx_strand_id
1 'polypeptide(L)'
;MEDAKPDGGSGPPGRAKIPSTVANMPRQVREGLTRRLLATSGSQPMVGSRQERQERRERQERRERQERRELITTSKDLYSLSKERSEVR
;
A
#
# COMPACT_ATOMS: atom_id res chain seq x y z
N MET A 1 -12.75 -44.99 4.74
CA MET A 1 -12.22 -43.64 5.00
C MET A 1 -13.06 -43.11 6.14
N GLU A 2 -12.48 -42.96 7.33
CA GLU A 2 -13.24 -42.62 8.54
C GLU A 2 -13.50 -41.11 8.61
N ASP A 3 -14.78 -40.73 8.64
CA ASP A 3 -15.24 -39.36 8.84
C ASP A 3 -14.86 -38.85 10.25
N ALA A 4 -13.86 -37.98 10.33
CA ALA A 4 -13.48 -37.31 11.56
C ALA A 4 -14.55 -36.27 11.96
N LYS A 5 -15.42 -36.63 12.92
CA LYS A 5 -16.33 -35.68 13.58
C LYS A 5 -15.51 -34.74 14.49
N PRO A 6 -15.75 -33.41 14.46
CA PRO A 6 -15.09 -32.51 15.39
C PRO A 6 -15.69 -32.66 16.79
N ASP A 7 -14.87 -33.15 17.72
CA ASP A 7 -15.19 -33.28 19.14
C ASP A 7 -15.69 -31.96 19.75
N GLY A 8 -16.83 -32.06 20.44
CA GLY A 8 -17.49 -30.95 21.12
C GLY A 8 -16.68 -30.47 22.32
N GLY A 9 -16.10 -29.28 22.21
CA GLY A 9 -15.49 -28.56 23.33
C GLY A 9 -16.29 -27.31 23.72
N SER A 10 -16.78 -27.29 24.96
CA SER A 10 -17.51 -26.20 25.62
C SER A 10 -16.68 -24.92 25.73
N GLY A 11 -17.18 -23.83 25.16
CA GLY A 11 -16.69 -22.48 25.38
C GLY A 11 -17.84 -21.48 25.24
N PRO A 12 -17.81 -20.35 25.97
CA PRO A 12 -18.93 -19.42 26.04
C PRO A 12 -19.27 -18.81 24.67
N PRO A 13 -20.57 -18.57 24.38
CA PRO A 13 -21.03 -18.14 23.06
C PRO A 13 -20.59 -16.69 22.81
N GLY A 14 -19.84 -16.46 21.73
CA GLY A 14 -19.43 -15.11 21.30
C GLY A 14 -17.92 -14.91 21.13
N ARG A 15 -17.08 -15.84 21.60
CA ARG A 15 -15.63 -15.82 21.30
C ARG A 15 -15.40 -16.67 20.05
N ALA A 16 -15.00 -16.05 18.94
CA ALA A 16 -14.62 -16.76 17.72
C ALA A 16 -13.65 -17.89 18.08
N LYS A 17 -14.09 -19.13 17.92
CA LYS A 17 -13.34 -20.32 18.31
C LYS A 17 -12.14 -20.42 17.38
N ILE A 18 -10.93 -20.26 17.93
CA ILE A 18 -9.70 -20.56 17.18
C ILE A 18 -9.70 -22.07 16.95
N PRO A 19 -9.62 -22.55 15.70
CA PRO A 19 -9.52 -23.99 15.43
C PRO A 19 -8.38 -24.61 16.23
N SER A 20 -8.59 -25.80 16.80
CA SER A 20 -7.59 -26.50 17.62
C SER A 20 -6.26 -26.69 16.88
N THR A 21 -6.33 -26.89 15.56
CA THR A 21 -5.16 -26.94 14.66
C THR A 21 -4.32 -25.67 14.73
N VAL A 22 -4.94 -24.49 14.82
CA VAL A 22 -4.25 -23.20 14.94
C VAL A 22 -3.81 -22.94 16.38
N ALA A 23 -4.58 -23.41 17.37
CA ALA A 23 -4.26 -23.26 18.79
C ALA A 23 -3.00 -24.07 19.20
N ASN A 24 -2.82 -25.26 18.61
CA ASN A 24 -1.69 -26.16 18.89
C ASN A 24 -0.40 -25.78 18.12
N MET A 25 -0.44 -24.78 17.24
CA MET A 25 0.75 -24.32 16.54
C MET A 25 1.69 -23.52 17.45
N PRO A 26 3.01 -23.58 17.22
CA PRO A 26 3.96 -22.70 17.88
C PRO A 26 3.56 -21.23 17.71
N ARG A 27 3.74 -20.43 18.76
CA ARG A 27 3.37 -19.01 18.78
C ARG A 27 3.89 -18.23 17.56
N GLN A 28 5.12 -18.51 17.15
CA GLN A 28 5.77 -17.88 15.99
C GLN A 28 5.01 -18.13 14.68
N VAL A 29 4.49 -19.36 14.51
CA VAL A 29 3.71 -19.76 13.33
C VAL A 29 2.34 -19.07 13.34
N ARG A 30 1.67 -19.02 14.50
CA ARG A 30 0.40 -18.30 14.65
C ARG A 30 0.53 -16.83 14.28
N GLU A 31 1.55 -16.15 14.81
CA GLU A 31 1.79 -14.74 14.49
C GLU A 31 2.17 -14.54 13.01
N GLY A 32 2.93 -15.46 12.42
CA GLY A 32 3.26 -15.46 11.00
C GLY A 32 2.01 -15.60 10.11
N LEU A 33 1.10 -16.50 10.47
CA LEU A 33 -0.18 -16.68 9.79
C LEU A 33 -1.09 -15.46 9.96
N THR A 34 -1.20 -14.89 11.16
CA THR A 34 -1.97 -13.65 11.38
C THR A 34 -1.40 -12.50 10.56
N ARG A 35 -0.07 -12.33 10.52
CA ARG A 35 0.57 -11.29 9.68
C ARG A 35 0.30 -11.50 8.20
N ARG A 36 0.41 -12.74 7.71
CA ARG A 36 0.12 -13.08 6.31
C ARG A 36 -1.35 -12.87 5.99
N LEU A 37 -2.26 -13.32 6.85
CA LEU A 37 -3.68 -13.08 6.71
C LEU A 37 -3.97 -11.59 6.69
N LEU A 38 -3.45 -10.77 7.61
CA LEU A 38 -3.64 -9.31 7.58
C LEU A 38 -3.04 -8.67 6.31
N ALA A 39 -1.92 -9.18 5.82
CA ALA A 39 -1.34 -8.72 4.55
C ALA A 39 -2.21 -9.11 3.34
N THR A 40 -2.77 -10.33 3.31
CA THR A 40 -3.60 -10.83 2.20
C THR A 40 -5.06 -10.42 2.29
N SER A 41 -5.57 -10.12 3.49
CA SER A 41 -6.97 -9.71 3.77
C SER A 41 -7.12 -8.24 4.15
N GLY A 42 -6.04 -7.45 4.11
CA GLY A 42 -6.08 -6.04 4.51
C GLY A 42 -4.89 -5.18 4.06
N SER A 43 -4.19 -5.53 2.99
CA SER A 43 -3.21 -4.63 2.34
C SER A 43 -3.21 -4.72 0.82
N GLN A 44 -4.39 -4.94 0.23
CA GLN A 44 -4.68 -4.13 -0.96
C GLN A 44 -4.83 -2.70 -0.43
N PRO A 45 -4.22 -1.65 -1.03
CA PRO A 45 -4.76 -0.33 -0.79
C PRO A 45 -6.23 -0.47 -1.13
N MET A 46 -7.14 -0.20 -0.18
CA MET A 46 -8.51 0.13 -0.53
C MET A 46 -8.34 1.14 -1.64
N VAL A 47 -8.54 0.72 -2.89
CA VAL A 47 -8.43 1.62 -4.01
C VAL A 47 -9.47 2.64 -3.65
N GLY A 48 -9.00 3.84 -3.29
CA GLY A 48 -9.83 4.81 -2.63
C GLY A 48 -11.17 4.95 -3.34
N SER A 49 -12.19 5.44 -2.64
CA SER A 49 -13.47 5.74 -3.27
C SER A 49 -13.24 6.37 -4.65
N ARG A 50 -14.12 6.17 -5.63
CA ARG A 50 -13.92 6.69 -7.00
C ARG A 50 -13.45 8.16 -7.00
N GLN A 51 -13.91 8.92 -6.01
CA GLN A 51 -13.45 10.26 -5.64
C GLN A 51 -11.97 10.34 -5.22
N GLU A 52 -11.48 9.56 -4.26
CA GLU A 52 -10.06 9.56 -3.87
C GLU A 52 -9.14 9.17 -5.04
N ARG A 53 -9.56 8.24 -5.90
CA ARG A 53 -8.82 7.93 -7.15
C ARG A 53 -8.72 9.14 -8.07
N GLN A 54 -9.82 9.87 -8.22
CA GLN A 54 -9.87 11.07 -9.03
C GLN A 54 -8.99 12.18 -8.42
N GLU A 55 -9.09 12.42 -7.11
CA GLU A 55 -8.24 13.40 -6.42
C GLU A 55 -6.75 13.04 -6.51
N ARG A 56 -6.39 11.76 -6.39
CA ARG A 56 -5.00 11.31 -6.57
C ARG A 56 -4.49 11.59 -7.97
N ARG A 57 -5.31 11.31 -8.99
CA ARG A 57 -4.97 11.61 -10.37
C ARG A 57 -4.81 13.11 -10.60
N GLU A 58 -5.74 13.93 -10.10
CA GLU A 58 -5.64 15.39 -10.22
C GLU A 58 -4.42 15.95 -9.46
N ARG A 59 -4.11 15.44 -8.27
CA ARG A 59 -2.90 15.81 -7.53
C ARG A 59 -1.64 15.43 -8.29
N GLN A 60 -1.63 14.26 -8.93
CA GLN A 60 -0.51 13.82 -9.77
C GLN A 60 -0.34 14.71 -11.00
N GLU A 61 -1.43 15.00 -11.72
CA GLU A 61 -1.41 15.90 -12.89
C GLU A 61 -0.98 17.33 -12.50
N ARG A 62 -1.41 17.83 -11.33
CA ARG A 62 -0.96 19.14 -10.81
C ARG A 62 0.52 19.15 -10.50
N ARG A 63 1.04 18.07 -9.89
CA ARG A 63 2.49 17.93 -9.63
C ARG A 63 3.27 17.89 -10.92
N GLU A 64 2.88 17.05 -11.88
CA GLU A 64 3.58 16.93 -13.15
C GLU A 64 3.55 18.27 -13.93
N ARG A 65 2.42 18.99 -13.88
CA ARG A 65 2.32 20.32 -14.49
C ARG A 65 3.24 21.34 -13.80
N GLN A 66 3.40 21.25 -12.48
CA GLN A 66 4.33 22.08 -11.74
C GLN A 66 5.79 21.74 -12.09
N GLU A 67 6.15 20.46 -12.08
CA GLU A 67 7.49 19.97 -12.44
C GLU A 67 7.85 20.38 -13.88
N ARG A 68 6.91 20.26 -14.83
CA ARG A 68 7.11 20.75 -16.21
C ARG A 68 7.36 22.26 -16.26
N ARG A 69 6.64 23.06 -15.47
CA ARG A 69 6.85 24.51 -15.41
C ARG A 69 8.22 24.85 -14.83
N GLU A 70 8.60 24.20 -13.73
CA GLU A 70 9.91 24.38 -13.11
C GLU A 70 11.02 23.99 -14.08
N LEU A 71 10.89 22.85 -14.76
CA LEU A 71 11.86 22.42 -15.76
C LEU A 71 12.02 23.42 -16.91
N ILE A 72 10.91 23.96 -17.43
CA ILE A 72 10.95 24.99 -18.49
C ILE A 72 11.65 26.25 -17.99
N THR A 73 11.30 26.73 -16.79
CA THR A 73 11.91 27.93 -16.20
C THR A 73 13.41 27.72 -16.01
N THR A 74 13.81 26.66 -15.32
CA THR A 74 15.22 26.35 -15.08
C THR A 74 16.00 26.18 -16.38
N SER A 75 15.43 25.49 -17.38
CA SER A 75 16.09 25.32 -18.68
C SER A 75 16.29 26.66 -19.39
N LYS A 76 15.33 27.58 -19.29
CA LYS A 76 15.43 28.92 -19.89
C LYS A 76 16.49 29.77 -19.20
N ASP A 77 16.58 29.70 -17.86
CA ASP A 77 17.60 30.40 -17.09
C ASP A 77 19.00 29.91 -17.44
N LEU A 78 19.19 28.58 -17.48
CA LEU A 78 20.46 27.96 -17.88
C LEU A 78 20.86 28.33 -19.31
N TYR A 79 19.91 28.33 -20.25
CA TYR A 79 20.17 28.76 -21.61
C TYR A 79 20.62 30.22 -21.67
N SER A 80 19.98 31.10 -20.91
CA SER A 80 20.29 32.53 -20.88
C SER A 80 21.69 32.78 -20.30
N LEU A 81 22.02 32.10 -19.19
CA LEU A 81 23.36 32.11 -18.60
C LEU A 81 24.43 31.58 -19.56
N SER A 82 24.15 30.49 -20.26
CA SER A 82 25.06 29.91 -21.25
C SER A 82 25.28 30.86 -22.44
N LYS A 83 24.22 31.55 -22.88
CA LYS A 83 24.30 32.50 -23.99
C LYS A 83 25.15 33.72 -23.62
N GLU A 84 24.87 34.33 -22.47
CA GLU A 84 25.64 35.49 -21.98
C GLU A 84 27.14 35.14 -21.87
N ARG A 85 27.46 33.96 -21.32
CA ARG A 85 28.84 33.49 -21.21
C ARG A 85 29.52 33.23 -22.57
N SER A 86 28.74 32.93 -23.61
CA SER A 86 29.25 32.73 -24.98
C SER A 86 29.48 34.05 -25.71
N GLU A 87 28.77 35.13 -25.37
CA GLU A 87 28.91 36.45 -26.02
C GLU A 87 30.08 37.27 -25.44
N VAL A 88 30.59 36.89 -24.26
CA VAL A 88 31.71 37.57 -23.57
C VAL A 88 33.10 37.07 -24.04
N ARG A 89 33.16 36.07 -24.94
CA ARG A 89 34.41 35.48 -25.44
C ARG A 89 34.70 35.88 -26.88
#